data_AF-A0A6C0IR53-F1
#
_entry.id   AF-A0A6C0IR53-F1
#
_cell.length_a   1.000
_cell.length_b   1.000
_cell.length_c   1.000
_cell.angle_alpha   90.00
_cell.angle_beta   90.00
_cell.angle_gamma   90.00
#
_symmetry.space_group_name_H-M   'P 1'
#
loop_
_entity.id
_entity.type
_entity.pdbx_description
1 polymer ?
#
loop_
_entity_poly.entity_id
_entity_poly.type
_entity_poly.pdbx_seq_one_letter_code
_entity_poly.pdbx_strand_id
1 'polypeptide(L)'
;MRLKSELYKKEQEEIVDKIISILDLENRTEYTLYELDKNEEIQKKIMELIPKIRKYYAFNNMKAVGEPNKRKRPWLSIIKNLLKTKYNIVSSDYRILDNDKEIRTHKYKIDLII
;
A
#
# COMPACT_ATOMS: atom_id res chain seq x y z
N MET A 1 -16.56 -23.36 -9.73
CA MET A 1 -16.64 -22.40 -8.61
C MET A 1 -16.10 -21.08 -9.15
N ARG A 2 -16.89 -19.98 -9.13
CA ARG A 2 -16.41 -18.67 -9.63
C ARG A 2 -15.37 -18.10 -8.67
N LEU A 3 -14.37 -17.39 -9.20
CA LEU A 3 -13.31 -16.80 -8.40
C LEU A 3 -13.85 -15.55 -7.68
N LYS A 4 -13.35 -15.26 -6.46
CA LYS A 4 -13.71 -14.03 -5.73
C LYS A 4 -13.40 -12.76 -6.54
N SER A 5 -12.34 -12.78 -7.36
CA SER A 5 -11.97 -11.70 -8.27
C SER A 5 -13.03 -11.41 -9.33
N GLU A 6 -13.82 -12.41 -9.73
CA GLU A 6 -14.90 -12.23 -10.70
C GLU A 6 -16.18 -11.76 -10.02
N LEU A 7 -16.46 -12.28 -8.82
CA LEU A 7 -17.68 -11.98 -8.07
C LEU A 7 -17.67 -10.60 -7.42
N TYR A 8 -16.51 -10.16 -6.93
CA TYR A 8 -16.36 -8.95 -6.11
C TYR A 8 -15.49 -7.89 -6.79
N LYS A 9 -15.44 -7.88 -8.13
CA LYS A 9 -14.56 -6.98 -8.88
C LYS A 9 -14.78 -5.51 -8.51
N LYS A 10 -16.03 -5.09 -8.35
CA LYS A 10 -16.38 -3.70 -7.97
C LYS A 10 -15.87 -3.35 -6.58
N GLU A 11 -16.08 -4.21 -5.59
CA GLU A 11 -15.61 -3.98 -4.23
C GLU A 11 -14.09 -4.01 -4.13
N GLN A 12 -13.44 -4.84 -4.95
CA GLN A 12 -11.99 -4.88 -5.08
C GLN A 12 -11.46 -3.56 -5.65
N GLU A 13 -12.10 -3.03 -6.70
CA GLU A 13 -11.80 -1.71 -7.27
C GLU A 13 -12.01 -0.59 -6.25
N GLU A 14 -13.12 -0.58 -5.52
CA GLU A 14 -13.37 0.42 -4.47
C GLU A 14 -12.30 0.41 -3.35
N ILE A 15 -11.78 -0.77 -3.00
CA ILE A 15 -10.70 -0.87 -2.01
C ILE A 15 -9.42 -0.26 -2.57
N VAL A 16 -9.11 -0.54 -3.84
CA VAL A 16 -7.95 0.05 -4.53
C VAL A 16 -8.10 1.56 -4.61
N ASP A 17 -9.26 2.07 -5.00
CA ASP A 17 -9.53 3.51 -5.11
C ASP A 17 -9.41 4.21 -3.76
N LYS A 18 -9.87 3.58 -2.67
CA LYS A 18 -9.62 4.09 -1.30
C LYS A 18 -8.14 4.19 -0.98
N ILE A 19 -7.31 3.22 -1.39
CA ILE A 19 -5.85 3.28 -1.16
C ILE A 19 -5.22 4.40 -1.98
N ILE A 20 -5.67 4.60 -3.24
CA ILE A 20 -5.24 5.70 -4.10
C ILE A 20 -5.55 7.05 -3.43
N SER A 21 -6.76 7.23 -2.90
CA SER A 21 -7.16 8.46 -2.20
C SER A 21 -6.40 8.66 -0.89
N ILE A 22 -6.14 7.61 -0.10
CA ILE A 22 -5.35 7.70 1.14
C ILE A 22 -3.92 8.17 0.85
N LEU A 23 -3.35 7.72 -0.27
CA LEU A 23 -2.01 8.08 -0.73
C LEU A 23 -2.02 9.27 -1.69
N ASP A 24 -3.17 9.94 -1.88
CA ASP A 24 -3.32 11.11 -2.75
C ASP A 24 -2.55 11.01 -4.09
N LEU A 25 -2.64 9.84 -4.75
CA LEU A 25 -1.77 9.53 -5.90
C LEU A 25 -2.06 10.40 -7.13
N GLU A 26 -3.18 11.13 -7.14
CA GLU A 26 -3.53 12.11 -8.17
C GLU A 26 -2.60 13.32 -8.12
N ASN A 27 -2.25 13.78 -6.91
CA ASN A 27 -1.38 14.93 -6.70
C ASN A 27 0.08 14.53 -6.46
N ARG A 28 0.30 13.33 -5.92
CA ARG A 28 1.62 12.89 -5.48
C ARG A 28 1.90 11.41 -5.77
N THR A 29 2.84 11.17 -6.67
CA THR A 29 3.23 9.82 -7.09
C THR A 29 4.50 9.29 -6.41
N GLU A 30 5.16 10.12 -5.59
CA GLU A 30 6.46 9.79 -4.98
C GLU A 30 6.43 9.88 -3.45
N TYR A 31 6.83 8.79 -2.81
CA TYR A 31 6.86 8.65 -1.36
C TYR A 31 8.20 8.11 -0.87
N THR A 32 8.68 8.61 0.25
CA THR A 32 9.81 7.96 0.94
C THR A 32 9.28 6.99 2.00
N LEU A 33 9.99 5.89 2.22
CA LEU A 33 9.67 4.96 3.29
C LEU A 33 9.71 5.65 4.66
N TYR A 34 10.63 6.60 4.83
CA TYR A 34 10.78 7.37 6.05
C TYR A 34 9.54 8.20 6.39
N GLU A 35 9.01 8.90 5.39
CA GLU A 35 7.79 9.67 5.54
C GLU A 35 6.58 8.77 5.82
N LEU A 36 6.44 7.66 5.08
CA LEU A 36 5.36 6.72 5.30
C LEU A 36 5.44 6.07 6.69
N ASP A 37 6.65 5.79 7.20
CA ASP A 37 6.89 5.30 8.56
C ASP A 37 6.51 6.34 9.63
N LYS A 38 6.66 7.65 9.35
CA LYS A 38 6.26 8.75 10.25
C LYS A 38 4.76 9.08 10.18
N ASN A 39 4.08 8.75 9.08
CA ASN A 39 2.67 9.08 8.88
C ASN A 39 1.75 8.00 9.45
N GLU A 40 1.48 8.08 10.76
CA GLU A 40 0.59 7.13 11.46
C GLU A 40 -0.84 7.12 10.92
N GLU A 41 -1.32 8.25 10.39
CA GLU A 41 -2.67 8.37 9.85
C GLU A 41 -2.86 7.50 8.61
N ILE A 42 -1.93 7.58 7.65
CA ILE A 42 -1.93 6.71 6.45
C ILE A 42 -1.85 5.25 6.88
N GLN A 43 -0.93 4.92 7.80
CA GLN A 43 -0.76 3.55 8.27
C GLN A 43 -2.07 3.00 8.87
N LYS A 44 -2.71 3.76 9.75
CA LYS A 44 -3.96 3.36 10.41
C LYS A 44 -5.09 3.18 9.40
N LYS A 45 -5.30 4.14 8.48
CA LYS A 45 -6.33 4.05 7.43
C LYS A 45 -6.16 2.81 6.56
N ILE A 46 -4.93 2.46 6.18
CA ILE A 46 -4.67 1.23 5.40
C ILE A 46 -4.96 -0.03 6.22
N MET A 47 -4.63 -0.04 7.50
CA MET A 47 -4.88 -1.18 8.40
C MET A 47 -6.37 -1.40 8.67
N GLU A 48 -7.16 -0.32 8.75
CA GLU A 48 -8.62 -0.38 8.89
C GLU A 48 -9.33 -1.02 7.68
N LEU A 49 -8.65 -1.10 6.52
CA LEU A 49 -9.18 -1.80 5.34
C LEU A 49 -9.05 -3.32 5.44
N ILE A 50 -8.24 -3.87 6.36
CA ILE A 50 -7.97 -5.32 6.48
C ILE A 50 -9.26 -6.16 6.55
N PRO A 51 -10.28 -5.84 7.37
CA PRO A 51 -11.52 -6.62 7.41
C PRO A 51 -12.24 -6.69 6.06
N LYS A 52 -12.27 -5.57 5.32
CA LYS A 52 -12.86 -5.52 3.97
C LYS A 52 -12.02 -6.34 2.98
N ILE A 53 -10.70 -6.23 3.05
CA ILE A 53 -9.80 -7.02 2.21
C ILE A 53 -9.99 -8.52 2.47
N ARG A 54 -10.10 -8.95 3.73
CA ARG A 54 -10.36 -10.36 4.09
C ARG A 54 -11.68 -10.90 3.53
N LYS A 55 -12.70 -10.04 3.44
CA LYS A 55 -14.00 -10.39 2.89
C LYS A 55 -13.92 -10.63 1.37
N TYR A 56 -13.35 -9.67 0.64
CA TYR A 56 -13.43 -9.60 -0.82
C TYR A 56 -12.24 -10.18 -1.57
N TYR A 57 -11.07 -10.34 -0.94
CA TYR A 57 -9.88 -10.94 -1.54
C TYR A 57 -9.59 -12.33 -0.98
N ALA A 58 -8.97 -13.17 -1.80
CA ALA A 58 -8.24 -14.33 -1.30
C ALA A 58 -6.90 -13.84 -0.74
N PHE A 59 -6.68 -13.99 0.56
CA PHE A 59 -5.51 -13.43 1.25
C PHE A 59 -4.50 -14.48 1.72
N ASN A 60 -4.63 -15.74 1.29
CA ASN A 60 -3.68 -16.82 1.63
C ASN A 60 -2.23 -16.43 1.28
N ASN A 61 -2.05 -15.74 0.14
CA ASN A 61 -0.75 -15.23 -0.30
C ASN A 61 -0.42 -13.81 0.23
N MET A 62 -1.35 -13.18 0.94
CA MET A 62 -1.20 -11.83 1.50
C MET A 62 -1.06 -11.89 3.03
N LYS A 63 0.07 -12.42 3.53
CA LYS A 63 0.27 -12.59 4.98
C LYS A 63 0.15 -11.29 5.78
N ALA A 64 0.37 -10.12 5.16
CA ALA A 64 0.16 -8.82 5.81
C ALA A 64 -1.31 -8.57 6.21
N VAL A 65 -2.25 -9.19 5.51
CA VAL A 65 -3.69 -9.15 5.82
C VAL A 65 -4.07 -10.27 6.78
N GLY A 66 -3.48 -11.46 6.64
CA GLY A 66 -3.73 -12.59 7.54
C GLY A 66 -3.20 -12.35 8.95
N GLU A 67 -1.94 -11.96 9.06
CA GLU A 67 -1.21 -11.80 10.33
C GLU A 67 -0.47 -10.45 10.39
N PRO A 68 -1.19 -9.32 10.40
CA PRO A 68 -0.59 -7.99 10.36
C PRO A 68 0.43 -7.74 11.48
N ASN A 69 0.13 -8.21 12.69
CA ASN A 69 0.94 -7.97 13.89
C ASN A 69 2.31 -8.68 13.88
N LYS A 70 2.48 -9.70 13.03
CA LYS A 70 3.77 -10.42 12.89
C LYS A 70 4.74 -9.71 11.95
N ARG A 71 4.34 -8.59 11.35
CA ARG A 71 5.11 -7.90 10.32
C ARG A 71 5.38 -6.47 10.74
N LYS A 72 6.59 -5.96 10.49
CA LYS A 72 6.99 -4.59 10.83
C LYS A 72 6.17 -3.52 10.08
N ARG A 73 5.86 -3.77 8.81
CA ARG A 73 5.16 -2.82 7.91
C ARG A 73 4.07 -3.52 7.09
N PRO A 74 2.98 -3.96 7.74
CA PRO A 74 1.88 -4.64 7.07
C PRO A 74 1.19 -3.73 6.05
N TRP A 75 0.96 -2.46 6.40
CA TRP A 75 0.37 -1.45 5.54
C TRP A 75 1.11 -1.29 4.20
N LEU A 76 2.45 -1.25 4.21
CA LEU A 76 3.26 -1.12 3.00
C LEU A 76 3.09 -2.31 2.07
N SER A 77 3.02 -3.51 2.64
CA SER A 77 2.81 -4.72 1.85
C SER A 77 1.39 -4.82 1.29
N ILE A 78 0.40 -4.23 1.96
CA ILE A 78 -0.98 -4.15 1.47
C ILE A 78 -1.03 -3.20 0.28
N ILE A 79 -0.47 -1.98 0.43
CA ILE A 79 -0.37 -0.98 -0.65
C ILE A 79 0.26 -1.62 -1.89
N LYS A 80 1.46 -2.19 -1.75
CA LYS A 80 2.18 -2.80 -2.88
C LYS A 80 1.39 -3.91 -3.58
N ASN A 81 0.69 -4.75 -2.81
CA ASN A 81 -0.05 -5.88 -3.40
C ASN A 81 -1.34 -5.47 -4.09
N LEU A 82 -2.02 -4.43 -3.59
CA LEU A 82 -3.32 -4.02 -4.12
C LEU A 82 -3.17 -3.01 -5.25
N LEU A 83 -2.17 -2.12 -5.19
CA LEU A 83 -1.93 -1.15 -6.25
C LEU A 83 -1.30 -1.76 -7.51
N LYS A 84 -0.63 -2.92 -7.43
CA LYS A 84 0.05 -3.55 -8.57
C LYS A 84 -0.84 -3.84 -9.79
N THR A 85 -2.16 -3.83 -9.61
CA THR A 85 -3.14 -4.04 -10.68
C THR A 85 -3.32 -2.81 -11.55
N LYS A 86 -3.07 -1.60 -11.01
CA LYS A 86 -3.24 -0.31 -11.70
C LYS A 86 -1.93 0.48 -11.82
N TYR A 87 -0.97 0.24 -10.92
CA TYR A 87 0.26 1.02 -10.80
C TYR A 87 1.49 0.13 -10.80
N ASN A 88 2.55 0.62 -11.43
CA ASN A 88 3.90 0.12 -11.28
C ASN A 88 4.57 0.85 -10.11
N ILE A 89 5.15 0.11 -9.17
CA ILE A 89 5.82 0.68 -7.99
C ILE A 89 7.31 0.37 -8.09
N VAL A 90 8.10 1.40 -8.37
CA VAL A 90 9.56 1.30 -8.45
C VAL A 90 10.17 1.80 -7.15
N SER A 91 11.03 0.99 -6.54
CA SER A 91 11.79 1.38 -5.35
C SER A 91 13.25 1.65 -5.69
N SER A 92 13.78 2.78 -5.24
CA SER A 92 15.19 3.15 -5.34
C SER A 92 15.76 3.46 -3.95
N ASP A 93 17.08 3.31 -3.80
CA ASP A 93 17.79 3.79 -2.61
C ASP A 93 17.79 5.32 -2.62
N TYR A 94 17.55 5.93 -1.46
CA TYR A 94 17.47 7.38 -1.35
C TYR A 94 18.03 7.82 0.00
N ARG A 95 18.61 9.03 0.03
CA ARG A 95 19.16 9.59 1.26
C ARG A 95 18.49 10.92 1.54
N ILE A 96 18.10 11.10 2.79
CA ILE A 96 17.48 12.33 3.27
C ILE A 96 18.36 12.93 4.36
N LEU A 97 18.38 14.25 4.45
CA LEU A 97 18.95 14.98 5.56
C LEU A 97 17.79 15.35 6.50
N ASP A 98 17.79 14.81 7.72
CA ASP A 98 16.83 15.15 8.78
C ASP A 98 17.65 15.54 10.02
N ASN A 99 17.52 16.79 10.48
CA ASN A 99 18.24 17.34 11.64
C ASN A 99 19.76 17.09 11.60
N ASP A 100 20.42 17.47 10.49
CA ASP A 100 21.87 17.29 10.22
C ASP A 100 22.36 15.82 10.22
N LYS A 101 21.44 14.85 10.22
CA LYS A 101 21.76 13.43 10.08
C LYS A 101 21.32 12.92 8.72
N GLU A 102 22.25 12.30 8.01
CA GLU A 102 21.96 11.60 6.76
C GLU A 102 21.29 10.26 7.09
N ILE A 103 20.01 10.13 6.75
CA ILE A 103 19.23 8.91 6.92
C ILE A 103 19.09 8.23 5.56
N ARG A 104 19.52 6.97 5.49
CA ARG A 104 19.26 6.11 4.34
C ARG A 104 17.81 5.63 4.39
N THR A 105 17.11 5.77 3.28
CA THR A 105 15.71 5.38 3.12
C THR A 105 15.48 4.82 1.71
N HIS A 106 14.25 4.40 1.44
CA HIS A 106 13.84 4.02 0.10
C HIS A 106 12.86 5.04 -0.44
N LYS A 107 13.02 5.44 -1.70
CA LYS A 107 12.03 6.21 -2.44
C LYS A 107 11.19 5.27 -3.30
N TYR A 108 9.89 5.38 -3.17
CA TYR A 108 8.90 4.70 -4.00
C TYR A 108 8.33 5.68 -5.00
N LYS A 109 8.43 5.33 -6.28
CA LYS A 109 7.74 6.00 -7.38
C LYS A 109 6.59 5.12 -7.83
N ILE A 110 5.38 5.67 -7.88
CA ILE A 110 4.14 4.96 -8.15
C ILE A 110 3.57 5.52 -9.45
N ASP A 111 3.82 4.82 -10.55
CA ASP A 111 3.44 5.25 -11.89
C ASP A 111 2.24 4.45 -12.39
N LEU A 112 1.24 5.11 -12.98
CA LEU A 112 0.07 4.43 -13.54
C LEU A 112 0.49 3.54 -14.73
N ILE A 113 -0.01 2.31 -14.77
CA ILE A 113 0.21 1.41 -15.91
C ILE A 113 -0.77 1.84 -17.01
N ILE A 114 -0.25 2.44 -18.07
CA ILE A 114 -1.00 2.83 -19.27
C ILE A 114 -1.15 1.62 -20.19
#